data_AF-A0A803P4E1-F1
#
_entry.id   AF-A0A803P4E1-F1
#
_cell.length_a   1.000
_cell.length_b   1.000
_cell.length_c   1.000
_cell.angle_alpha   90.00
_cell.angle_beta   90.00
_cell.angle_gamma   90.00
#
_symmetry.space_group_name_H-M   'P 1'
#
loop_
_entity.id
_entity.type
_entity.pdbx_description
1 polymer ?
#
loop_
_entity_poly.entity_id
_entity_poly.type
_entity_poly.pdbx_seq_one_letter_code
_entity_poly.pdbx_strand_id
1 'polypeptide(L)'
;MSLEKLCFMQDQSFQVAVAKCDLCEFYVLPPSEVLDLGHVVVAYRMVKSHSIDHEIHVGRQDSVIKGEMHPSDDKFSPAFRDRSRLSKIETCGIPVPRVTKQNELLEKNYVRADPSYLKTLGQAHSGWIFGAIAELVDNARDANATKLDISVEMIYCKKSEKHIPLLSIIDDGHGMSHQDVMIMACFGHKQPEEDLRERIGRFGIGFKTGAMRLGRDALVLTQTADSRSLAFLSQSLNENKDNLEIPIVSYQRHGQVMEVDTNVQPEALAKYNLKTIKEFSPFNKYLIGEKAALFHERTGTQIYIWNLDEWGSNYSLEWCTGLNDKSTVCESDIYIRSRRIRCRPGQVSQQVPLDYSLRSYLEVLFFVPRMKIYVQGSLVKSRPLAKSLNKTRVESGIIMGKSVQLTLGRSQIEWDRANCGMFLYWHGRLIEAYKRVGGAIHNADMGRGVIGVIDVTDVVNDGKGRVWVLNNKQGFQDCEPYAILEKWLGQKADEYWDDNYDALQLSKNGILYKPDQEWVQCDKCRKWRMLDFEFDSNNLPPEWFCHMKPFERSCDVLEQKSSGLITVSAKRSGYEFGVSIKSEGDMKDSAPSTDGVSFFHLEGMRKGSQGTRKMARRIA
;
A
#
# COMPACT_ATOMS: atom_id res chain seq x y z
N MET A 1 -36.03 -20.72 -16.99
CA MET A 1 -35.80 -20.87 -18.43
C MET A 1 -35.65 -22.35 -18.75
N SER A 2 -36.73 -23.02 -19.15
CA SER A 2 -36.65 -24.32 -19.80
C SER A 2 -36.28 -24.09 -21.26
N LEU A 3 -35.15 -24.65 -21.71
CA LEU A 3 -34.73 -24.62 -23.12
C LEU A 3 -35.47 -25.74 -23.84
N GLU A 4 -36.68 -25.46 -24.32
CA GLU A 4 -37.41 -26.40 -25.18
C GLU A 4 -37.23 -26.03 -26.66
N LYS A 5 -36.58 -26.96 -27.38
CA LYS A 5 -36.52 -27.14 -28.85
C LYS A 5 -35.89 -26.01 -29.69
N LEU A 6 -34.61 -26.22 -30.05
CA LEU A 6 -34.01 -25.70 -31.27
C LEU A 6 -34.68 -26.36 -32.49
N CYS A 7 -35.64 -25.68 -33.11
CA CYS A 7 -36.14 -26.07 -34.44
C CYS A 7 -35.31 -25.37 -35.52
N PHE A 8 -34.53 -26.15 -36.27
CA PHE A 8 -33.90 -25.69 -37.51
C PHE A 8 -34.94 -25.71 -38.63
N MET A 9 -35.42 -24.54 -39.05
CA MET A 9 -36.18 -24.45 -40.31
C MET A 9 -35.20 -24.34 -41.47
N GLN A 10 -35.19 -25.37 -42.30
CA GLN A 10 -34.36 -25.44 -43.50
C GLN A 10 -35.17 -24.86 -44.66
N ASP A 11 -34.97 -23.58 -44.96
CA ASP A 11 -35.23 -23.07 -46.30
C ASP A 11 -34.04 -22.23 -46.76
N GLN A 12 -33.70 -22.38 -48.04
CA GLN A 12 -32.38 -22.14 -48.59
C GLN A 12 -32.03 -20.64 -48.61
N SER A 13 -31.28 -20.15 -47.63
CA SER A 13 -30.15 -19.22 -47.83
C SER A 13 -29.45 -18.71 -46.55
N PHE A 14 -30.02 -18.79 -45.34
CA PHE A 14 -29.29 -18.39 -44.10
C PHE A 14 -29.78 -19.16 -42.86
N GLN A 15 -28.86 -19.77 -42.09
CA GLN A 15 -29.19 -20.42 -40.80
C GLN A 15 -29.28 -19.36 -39.68
N VAL A 16 -30.40 -19.34 -38.96
CA VAL A 16 -30.65 -18.44 -37.81
C VAL A 16 -31.03 -19.30 -36.60
N ALA A 17 -30.41 -19.09 -35.45
CA ALA A 17 -30.82 -19.75 -34.20
C ALA A 17 -31.90 -18.91 -33.51
N VAL A 18 -33.01 -19.53 -33.13
CA VAL A 18 -34.16 -18.84 -32.51
C VAL A 18 -34.38 -19.36 -31.10
N ALA A 19 -34.47 -18.44 -30.14
CA ALA A 19 -34.85 -18.73 -28.75
C ALA A 19 -36.14 -17.97 -28.42
N LYS A 20 -37.16 -18.67 -27.91
CA LYS A 20 -38.46 -18.08 -27.57
C LYS A 20 -38.71 -18.13 -26.07
N CYS A 21 -39.22 -17.04 -25.52
CA CYS A 21 -39.87 -17.00 -24.21
C CYS A 21 -41.25 -16.37 -24.34
N ASP A 22 -42.07 -16.47 -23.30
CA ASP A 22 -43.51 -16.10 -23.32
C ASP A 22 -43.77 -14.63 -23.69
N LEU A 23 -42.76 -13.77 -23.63
CA LEU A 23 -42.86 -12.33 -23.89
C LEU A 23 -42.00 -11.85 -25.08
N CYS A 24 -41.08 -12.69 -25.58
CA CYS A 24 -40.08 -12.30 -26.57
C CYS A 24 -39.53 -13.45 -27.39
N GLU A 25 -39.29 -13.19 -28.67
CA GLU A 25 -38.54 -14.08 -29.55
C GLU A 25 -37.19 -13.44 -29.90
N PHE A 26 -36.09 -14.18 -29.71
CA PHE A 26 -34.73 -13.77 -30.03
C PHE A 26 -34.23 -14.52 -31.26
N TYR A 27 -33.56 -13.81 -32.16
CA TYR A 27 -33.02 -14.28 -33.43
C TYR A 27 -31.51 -14.00 -33.47
N VAL A 28 -30.70 -15.04 -33.45
CA VAL A 28 -29.25 -14.94 -33.56
C VAL A 28 -28.87 -15.02 -35.04
N LEU A 29 -28.44 -13.89 -35.60
CA LEU A 29 -28.15 -13.76 -37.03
C LEU A 29 -26.71 -14.21 -37.33
N PRO A 30 -26.46 -14.83 -38.50
CA PRO A 30 -25.10 -15.15 -38.91
C PRO A 30 -24.28 -13.86 -39.12
N PRO A 31 -22.97 -13.90 -38.83
CA PRO A 31 -22.09 -12.76 -39.05
C PRO A 31 -22.03 -12.38 -40.54
N SER A 32 -22.01 -11.08 -40.85
CA SER A 32 -21.81 -10.63 -42.24
C SER A 32 -20.32 -10.74 -42.62
N GLU A 33 -20.05 -11.12 -43.87
CA GLU A 33 -18.72 -11.48 -44.39
C GLU A 33 -17.68 -10.32 -44.42
N VAL A 34 -17.94 -9.17 -43.78
CA VAL A 34 -17.10 -7.96 -43.92
C VAL A 34 -16.59 -7.40 -42.57
N LEU A 35 -16.71 -8.13 -41.45
CA LEU A 35 -16.14 -7.68 -40.18
C LEU A 35 -15.43 -8.81 -39.41
N ASP A 36 -14.18 -8.56 -39.02
CA ASP A 36 -13.38 -9.38 -38.10
C ASP A 36 -14.16 -9.62 -36.79
N LEU A 37 -14.33 -10.90 -36.46
CA LEU A 37 -15.37 -11.39 -35.56
C LEU A 37 -15.02 -11.31 -34.08
N GLY A 38 -15.82 -10.55 -33.32
CA GLY A 38 -15.91 -10.63 -31.87
C GLY A 38 -17.32 -10.44 -31.29
N HIS A 39 -18.33 -10.19 -32.12
CA HIS A 39 -19.68 -9.83 -31.66
C HIS A 39 -20.75 -10.61 -32.41
N VAL A 40 -21.67 -11.22 -31.66
CA VAL A 40 -22.86 -11.91 -32.19
C VAL A 40 -24.02 -10.91 -32.24
N VAL A 41 -24.69 -10.79 -33.39
CA VAL A 41 -25.85 -9.91 -33.55
C VAL A 41 -27.13 -10.67 -33.18
N VAL A 42 -27.84 -10.18 -32.16
CA VAL A 42 -29.12 -10.73 -31.72
C VAL A 42 -30.22 -9.70 -31.95
N ALA A 43 -31.19 -10.04 -32.79
CA ALA A 43 -32.42 -9.28 -32.95
C ALA A 43 -33.53 -9.87 -32.08
N TYR A 44 -34.49 -9.07 -31.61
CA TYR A 44 -35.63 -9.58 -30.85
C TYR A 44 -36.96 -8.97 -31.29
N ARG A 45 -38.05 -9.70 -31.03
CA ARG A 45 -39.42 -9.28 -31.30
C ARG A 45 -40.28 -9.53 -30.05
N MET A 46 -40.87 -8.46 -29.52
CA MET A 46 -41.89 -8.54 -28.46
C MET A 46 -43.22 -9.00 -29.06
N VAL A 47 -43.84 -10.02 -28.49
CA VAL A 47 -45.14 -10.54 -28.98
C VAL A 47 -46.24 -10.16 -27.98
N LYS A 48 -46.81 -8.96 -28.19
CA LYS A 48 -47.96 -8.30 -27.52
C LYS A 48 -47.77 -7.70 -26.12
N SER A 49 -48.20 -6.43 -26.00
CA SER A 49 -48.42 -5.65 -24.79
C SER A 49 -49.84 -5.87 -24.26
N HIS A 50 -49.98 -6.24 -22.99
CA HIS A 50 -51.23 -6.09 -22.24
C HIS A 50 -51.09 -4.93 -21.25
N SER A 51 -51.94 -3.91 -21.43
CA SER A 51 -52.20 -2.81 -20.50
C SER A 51 -53.09 -3.30 -19.36
N ILE A 52 -52.63 -3.20 -18.11
CA ILE A 52 -53.49 -3.19 -16.91
C ILE A 52 -52.90 -2.21 -15.90
N ASP A 53 -53.70 -1.21 -15.53
CA ASP A 53 -53.51 -0.27 -14.42
C ASP A 53 -53.49 -0.99 -13.07
N HIS A 54 -52.58 -0.59 -12.17
CA HIS A 54 -52.73 -0.82 -10.75
C HIS A 54 -52.43 0.45 -9.95
N GLU A 55 -53.51 1.05 -9.45
CA GLU A 55 -53.52 1.93 -8.28
C GLU A 55 -52.91 1.20 -7.07
N ILE A 56 -52.02 1.87 -6.34
CA ILE A 56 -51.65 1.48 -4.98
C ILE A 56 -52.28 2.48 -4.00
N HIS A 57 -53.25 1.96 -3.24
CA HIS A 57 -53.84 2.56 -2.06
C HIS A 57 -52.79 2.86 -0.98
N VAL A 58 -52.76 4.10 -0.47
CA VAL A 58 -52.15 4.45 0.81
C VAL A 58 -53.28 4.84 1.78
N GLY A 59 -53.59 3.93 2.71
CA GLY A 59 -54.46 4.18 3.86
C GLY A 59 -53.67 4.73 5.05
N ARG A 60 -54.21 5.79 5.66
CA ARG A 60 -53.70 6.60 6.77
C ARG A 60 -53.86 5.96 8.16
N GLN A 61 -53.07 6.48 9.11
CA GLN A 61 -53.37 6.94 10.50
C GLN A 61 -52.25 6.53 11.48
N ASP A 62 -51.74 7.33 12.41
CA ASP A 62 -52.06 8.67 12.94
C ASP A 62 -50.81 9.19 13.70
N SER A 63 -50.59 10.51 13.72
CA SER A 63 -50.51 11.29 14.98
C SER A 63 -50.15 12.78 14.75
N VAL A 64 -51.18 13.62 14.87
CA VAL A 64 -51.23 14.90 15.60
C VAL A 64 -50.10 15.93 15.41
N ILE A 65 -50.38 17.02 14.67
CA ILE A 65 -50.16 18.42 15.12
C ILE A 65 -51.33 19.30 14.61
N LYS A 66 -51.97 20.02 15.52
CA LYS A 66 -52.96 21.09 15.28
C LYS A 66 -52.27 22.41 14.99
N GLY A 67 -52.90 23.26 14.18
CA GLY A 67 -52.83 24.73 14.32
C GLY A 67 -52.66 25.50 13.02
N GLU A 68 -53.78 25.99 12.48
CA GLU A 68 -54.09 27.37 12.02
C GLU A 68 -52.98 28.25 11.39
N MET A 69 -53.22 29.25 10.54
CA MET A 69 -54.26 29.69 9.61
C MET A 69 -53.75 31.08 9.10
N HIS A 70 -53.97 31.36 7.81
CA HIS A 70 -54.07 32.69 7.18
C HIS A 70 -52.85 33.49 6.62
N PRO A 71 -53.13 34.33 5.58
CA PRO A 71 -52.24 34.66 4.47
C PRO A 71 -51.91 36.16 4.39
N SER A 72 -51.01 36.59 3.49
CA SER A 72 -51.12 37.90 2.81
C SER A 72 -50.10 38.05 1.67
N ASP A 73 -50.66 38.37 0.51
CA ASP A 73 -50.38 39.52 -0.34
C ASP A 73 -49.09 39.66 -1.17
N ASP A 74 -49.36 39.59 -2.48
CA ASP A 74 -49.19 40.66 -3.47
C ASP A 74 -48.00 40.64 -4.47
N LYS A 75 -48.44 40.47 -5.74
CA LYS A 75 -48.07 41.21 -6.97
C LYS A 75 -46.68 41.00 -7.59
N PHE A 76 -46.63 40.32 -8.74
CA PHE A 76 -46.79 40.91 -10.08
C PHE A 76 -46.78 39.81 -11.17
N SER A 77 -47.68 39.94 -12.13
CA SER A 77 -47.91 39.07 -13.31
C SER A 77 -47.32 39.75 -14.58
N PRO A 78 -47.57 39.34 -15.84
CA PRO A 78 -47.89 38.03 -16.44
C PRO A 78 -47.09 37.74 -17.75
N ALA A 79 -47.17 36.52 -18.28
CA ALA A 79 -47.23 36.31 -19.73
C ALA A 79 -48.14 35.12 -20.04
N PHE A 80 -49.21 35.39 -20.78
CA PHE A 80 -50.31 34.48 -21.08
C PHE A 80 -50.59 34.55 -22.59
N ARG A 81 -50.57 33.38 -23.25
CA ARG A 81 -51.35 32.97 -24.45
C ARG A 81 -51.18 33.82 -25.73
N ASP A 82 -51.50 33.39 -26.95
CA ASP A 82 -52.41 32.35 -27.44
C ASP A 82 -52.12 31.97 -28.90
N ARG A 83 -52.71 30.86 -29.33
CA ARG A 83 -52.84 30.29 -30.68
C ARG A 83 -53.76 31.10 -31.60
N SER A 84 -53.57 30.96 -32.92
CA SER A 84 -54.64 30.78 -33.96
C SER A 84 -53.95 30.50 -35.32
N ARG A 85 -54.15 29.38 -36.04
CA ARG A 85 -55.29 28.76 -36.79
C ARG A 85 -55.41 29.19 -38.27
N LEU A 86 -55.76 28.19 -39.11
CA LEU A 86 -56.28 28.16 -40.51
C LEU A 86 -55.24 27.81 -41.61
N SER A 87 -55.49 26.99 -42.65
CA SER A 87 -56.51 25.99 -43.02
C SER A 87 -56.20 25.42 -44.44
N LYS A 88 -56.66 24.19 -44.73
CA LYS A 88 -57.00 23.56 -46.05
C LYS A 88 -55.92 22.80 -46.88
N ILE A 89 -56.00 21.46 -46.78
CA ILE A 89 -56.24 20.42 -47.82
C ILE A 89 -56.01 20.84 -49.30
N GLU A 90 -55.06 20.21 -50.01
CA GLU A 90 -55.24 19.07 -50.95
C GLU A 90 -54.03 18.95 -51.91
N THR A 91 -53.40 17.76 -52.00
CA THR A 91 -53.15 16.99 -53.24
C THR A 91 -52.07 15.93 -53.01
N CYS A 92 -52.39 14.73 -53.48
CA CYS A 92 -51.58 13.53 -53.42
C CYS A 92 -50.38 13.66 -54.37
N GLY A 93 -49.16 13.49 -53.85
CA GLY A 93 -47.95 13.38 -54.63
C GLY A 93 -46.85 12.73 -53.80
N ILE A 94 -46.57 11.46 -54.06
CA ILE A 94 -45.40 10.77 -53.51
C ILE A 94 -44.16 11.36 -54.18
N PRO A 95 -43.16 11.83 -53.41
CA PRO A 95 -41.81 11.34 -53.68
C PRO A 95 -40.99 11.07 -52.41
N VAL A 96 -40.57 9.80 -52.30
CA VAL A 96 -39.27 9.32 -51.78
C VAL A 96 -38.86 9.80 -50.37
N PRO A 97 -38.89 8.94 -49.33
CA PRO A 97 -38.16 9.23 -48.11
C PRO A 97 -36.67 9.15 -48.44
N ARG A 98 -36.00 10.32 -48.49
CA ARG A 98 -34.57 10.41 -48.24
C ARG A 98 -34.34 9.80 -46.87
N VAL A 99 -33.83 8.57 -46.83
CA VAL A 99 -33.22 8.01 -45.63
C VAL A 99 -31.96 8.82 -45.40
N THR A 100 -32.08 9.90 -44.63
CA THR A 100 -30.95 10.45 -43.89
C THR A 100 -30.47 9.33 -42.99
N LYS A 101 -29.35 8.69 -43.36
CA LYS A 101 -28.52 7.93 -42.43
C LYS A 101 -28.06 8.92 -41.36
N GLN A 102 -28.89 9.14 -40.35
CA GLN A 102 -28.41 9.55 -39.05
C GLN A 102 -27.60 8.38 -38.52
N ASN A 103 -26.29 8.37 -38.82
CA ASN A 103 -25.33 7.79 -37.91
C ASN A 103 -25.36 8.65 -36.66
N GLU A 104 -26.37 8.44 -35.80
CA GLU A 104 -26.25 8.78 -34.39
C GLU A 104 -25.09 7.93 -33.88
N LEU A 105 -23.89 8.52 -33.88
CA LEU A 105 -22.77 8.04 -33.10
C LEU A 105 -23.31 7.89 -31.69
N LEU A 106 -23.58 6.64 -31.26
CA LEU A 106 -23.96 6.32 -29.89
C LEU A 106 -22.99 7.05 -28.97
N GLU A 107 -23.47 8.10 -28.30
CA GLU A 107 -22.64 8.97 -27.50
C GLU A 107 -22.10 8.15 -26.32
N LYS A 108 -20.82 7.78 -26.41
CA LYS A 108 -20.18 7.01 -25.34
C LYS A 108 -19.93 7.95 -24.16
N ASN A 109 -20.53 7.64 -23.03
CA ASN A 109 -20.27 8.35 -21.79
C ASN A 109 -18.93 7.89 -21.19
N TYR A 110 -17.94 8.78 -21.17
CA TYR A 110 -16.67 8.57 -20.47
C TYR A 110 -16.71 9.18 -19.07
N VAL A 111 -16.01 8.57 -18.11
CA VAL A 111 -15.84 9.15 -16.78
C VAL A 111 -15.07 10.47 -16.89
N ARG A 112 -15.58 11.52 -16.27
CA ARG A 112 -14.89 12.80 -16.08
C ARG A 112 -14.45 12.92 -14.63
N ALA A 113 -13.26 13.46 -14.40
CA ALA A 113 -12.72 13.67 -13.07
C ALA A 113 -12.85 15.14 -12.69
N ASP A 114 -13.85 15.45 -11.88
CA ASP A 114 -13.98 16.77 -11.25
C ASP A 114 -12.75 17.05 -10.35
N PRO A 115 -12.19 18.28 -10.32
CA PRO A 115 -11.05 18.60 -9.47
C PRO A 115 -11.20 18.25 -7.97
N SER A 116 -12.43 18.24 -7.43
CA SER A 116 -12.70 17.80 -6.06
C SER A 116 -12.31 16.34 -5.81
N TYR A 117 -12.15 15.54 -6.86
CA TYR A 117 -11.66 14.17 -6.78
C TYR A 117 -10.27 14.08 -6.11
N LEU A 118 -9.39 15.08 -6.30
CA LEU A 118 -8.10 15.14 -5.60
C LEU A 118 -8.27 15.16 -4.08
N LYS A 119 -9.25 15.91 -3.57
CA LYS A 119 -9.58 15.97 -2.14
C LYS A 119 -10.14 14.62 -1.64
N THR A 120 -10.94 13.95 -2.46
CA THR A 120 -11.47 12.61 -2.17
C THR A 120 -10.35 11.59 -2.03
N LEU A 121 -9.32 11.64 -2.88
CA LEU A 121 -8.17 10.73 -2.80
C LEU A 121 -7.38 10.88 -1.50
N GLY A 122 -7.26 12.10 -0.99
CA GLY A 122 -6.64 12.36 0.31
C GLY A 122 -7.34 11.65 1.48
N GLN A 123 -8.61 11.25 1.34
CA GLN A 123 -9.35 10.56 2.40
C GLN A 123 -8.85 9.14 2.68
N ALA A 124 -8.12 8.50 1.75
CA ALA A 124 -7.62 7.13 1.89
C ALA A 124 -6.76 6.92 3.14
N HIS A 125 -6.03 7.96 3.57
CA HIS A 125 -5.16 7.95 4.75
C HIS A 125 -5.66 8.93 5.84
N SER A 126 -6.95 9.25 5.86
CA SER A 126 -7.57 10.12 6.88
C SER A 126 -7.36 9.60 8.31
N GLY A 127 -7.45 8.29 8.51
CA GLY A 127 -7.29 7.65 9.81
C GLY A 127 -5.87 7.70 10.39
N TRP A 128 -4.83 7.82 9.54
CA TRP A 128 -3.44 7.89 9.99
C TRP A 128 -2.49 8.45 8.91
N ILE A 129 -1.95 9.65 9.13
CA ILE A 129 -1.20 10.41 8.12
C ILE A 129 0.14 9.78 7.71
N PHE A 130 0.80 9.02 8.58
CA PHE A 130 2.04 8.33 8.21
C PHE A 130 1.83 7.23 7.17
N GLY A 131 0.61 6.68 7.05
CA GLY A 131 0.27 5.81 5.94
C GLY A 131 0.49 6.48 4.57
N ALA A 132 0.22 7.79 4.48
CA ALA A 132 0.45 8.57 3.27
C ALA A 132 1.94 8.80 2.97
N ILE A 133 2.76 9.05 4.00
CA ILE A 133 4.23 9.12 3.83
C ILE A 133 4.76 7.76 3.36
N ALA A 134 4.24 6.67 3.94
CA ALA A 134 4.69 5.34 3.58
C ALA A 134 4.40 4.95 2.13
N GLU A 135 3.33 5.45 1.51
CA GLU A 135 3.11 5.27 0.07
C GLU A 135 4.27 5.83 -0.77
N LEU A 136 4.86 6.96 -0.36
CA LEU A 136 5.99 7.58 -1.05
C LEU A 136 7.30 6.82 -0.77
N VAL A 137 7.48 6.32 0.45
CA VAL A 137 8.61 5.46 0.83
C VAL A 137 8.57 4.13 0.09
N ASP A 138 7.38 3.54 -0.09
CA ASP A 138 7.17 2.33 -0.86
C ASP A 138 7.59 2.52 -2.31
N ASN A 139 7.20 3.64 -2.93
CA ASN A 139 7.57 3.95 -4.32
C ASN A 139 9.09 4.10 -4.49
N ALA A 140 9.78 4.73 -3.54
CA ALA A 140 11.24 4.85 -3.56
C ALA A 140 11.92 3.46 -3.47
N ARG A 141 11.42 2.59 -2.58
CA ARG A 141 11.90 1.21 -2.49
C ARG A 141 11.67 0.44 -3.80
N ASP A 142 10.47 0.54 -4.38
CA ASP A 142 10.12 -0.14 -5.62
C ASP A 142 10.93 0.39 -6.82
N ALA A 143 11.43 1.63 -6.73
CA ALA A 143 12.37 2.22 -7.68
C ALA A 143 13.84 1.84 -7.45
N ASN A 144 14.09 0.86 -6.55
CA ASN A 144 15.41 0.40 -6.13
C ASN A 144 16.32 1.49 -5.55
N ALA A 145 15.74 2.49 -4.87
CA ALA A 145 16.52 3.52 -4.19
C ALA A 145 17.39 2.92 -3.08
N THR A 146 18.63 3.40 -3.00
CA THR A 146 19.57 3.03 -1.94
C THR A 146 19.47 3.99 -0.75
N LYS A 147 19.03 5.22 -1.01
CA LYS A 147 18.88 6.32 -0.07
C LYS A 147 17.54 7.05 -0.28
N LEU A 148 16.91 7.43 0.83
CA LEU A 148 15.72 8.27 0.87
C LEU A 148 15.88 9.35 1.94
N ASP A 149 15.70 10.60 1.57
CA ASP A 149 15.69 11.75 2.49
C ASP A 149 14.26 12.31 2.63
N ILE A 150 13.81 12.47 3.87
CA ILE A 150 12.51 13.07 4.22
C ILE A 150 12.76 14.28 5.13
N SER A 151 12.35 15.46 4.70
CA SER A 151 12.57 16.69 5.47
C SER A 151 11.45 17.69 5.26
N VAL A 152 11.28 18.60 6.22
CA VAL A 152 10.37 19.75 6.10
C VAL A 152 11.20 21.03 6.25
N GLU A 153 11.16 21.88 5.22
CA GLU A 153 11.82 23.19 5.21
C GLU A 153 10.79 24.32 5.07
N MET A 154 11.10 25.52 5.60
CA MET A 154 10.25 26.69 5.44
C MET A 154 10.66 27.47 4.19
N ILE A 155 9.77 27.54 3.20
CA ILE A 155 10.02 28.24 1.94
C ILE A 155 9.13 29.47 1.78
N TYR A 156 9.68 30.55 1.23
CA TYR A 156 8.89 31.72 0.88
C TYR A 156 7.99 31.45 -0.33
N CYS A 157 6.67 31.53 -0.14
CA CYS A 157 5.69 31.44 -1.21
C CYS A 157 5.22 32.84 -1.61
N LYS A 158 5.45 33.20 -2.88
CA LYS A 158 5.07 34.51 -3.43
C LYS A 158 3.57 34.75 -3.40
N LYS A 159 2.77 33.73 -3.74
CA LYS A 159 1.30 33.86 -3.85
C LYS A 159 0.63 34.16 -2.50
N SER A 160 1.16 33.60 -1.41
CA SER A 160 0.64 33.83 -0.06
C SER A 160 1.45 34.88 0.72
N GLU A 161 2.52 35.43 0.14
CA GLU A 161 3.47 36.37 0.76
C GLU A 161 3.99 35.93 2.14
N LYS A 162 4.16 34.62 2.34
CA LYS A 162 4.50 34.03 3.64
C LYS A 162 5.47 32.87 3.47
N HIS A 163 6.23 32.59 4.52
CA HIS A 163 6.94 31.32 4.64
C HIS A 163 5.94 30.19 4.95
N ILE A 164 5.95 29.15 4.12
CA ILE A 164 5.12 27.97 4.26
C ILE A 164 6.00 26.73 4.38
N PRO A 165 5.56 25.67 5.08
CA PRO A 165 6.30 24.43 5.13
C PRO A 165 6.22 23.67 3.80
N LEU A 166 7.37 23.14 3.38
CA LEU A 166 7.56 22.29 2.22
C LEU A 166 8.10 20.94 2.69
N LEU A 167 7.28 19.91 2.59
CA LEU A 167 7.69 18.52 2.81
C LEU A 167 8.39 18.00 1.56
N SER A 168 9.62 17.55 1.71
CA SER A 168 10.46 16.99 0.66
C SER A 168 10.68 15.49 0.88
N ILE A 169 10.52 14.69 -0.17
CA ILE A 169 10.83 13.27 -0.22
C ILE A 169 11.73 13.04 -1.43
N ILE A 170 12.99 12.69 -1.20
CA ILE A 170 14.02 12.64 -2.24
C ILE A 170 14.70 11.27 -2.23
N ASP A 171 14.61 10.56 -3.34
CA ASP A 171 15.24 9.25 -3.54
C ASP A 171 16.27 9.26 -4.67
N ASP A 172 17.21 8.31 -4.62
CA ASP A 172 18.22 8.03 -5.65
C ASP A 172 17.89 6.79 -6.49
N GLY A 173 16.60 6.47 -6.64
CA GLY A 173 16.12 5.35 -7.46
C GLY A 173 16.34 5.56 -8.96
N HIS A 174 15.75 4.69 -9.79
CA HIS A 174 15.96 4.73 -11.24
C HIS A 174 15.31 5.94 -11.96
N GLY A 175 14.45 6.71 -11.29
CA GLY A 175 13.70 7.83 -11.88
C GLY A 175 12.63 7.41 -12.90
N MET A 176 11.94 8.36 -13.52
CA MET A 176 10.83 8.07 -14.43
C MET A 176 11.06 8.68 -15.81
N SER A 177 10.82 7.89 -16.88
CA SER A 177 10.71 8.41 -18.24
C SER A 177 9.44 9.24 -18.41
N HIS A 178 9.30 9.94 -19.54
CA HIS A 178 8.04 10.65 -19.85
C HIS A 178 6.82 9.71 -19.76
N GLN A 179 6.93 8.50 -20.32
CA GLN A 179 5.86 7.52 -20.32
C GLN A 179 5.49 7.08 -18.89
N ASP A 180 6.50 6.86 -18.03
CA ASP A 180 6.28 6.49 -16.63
C ASP A 180 5.61 7.63 -15.85
N VAL A 181 5.98 8.90 -16.13
CA VAL A 181 5.32 10.07 -15.53
C VAL A 181 3.86 10.16 -15.96
N MET A 182 3.55 9.88 -17.23
CA MET A 182 2.17 9.85 -17.70
C MET A 182 1.36 8.76 -17.00
N ILE A 183 1.92 7.55 -16.84
CA ILE A 183 1.30 6.45 -16.08
C ILE A 183 1.12 6.84 -14.60
N MET A 184 2.12 7.50 -14.01
CA MET A 184 2.07 8.03 -12.65
C MET A 184 0.99 9.09 -12.50
N ALA A 185 0.70 9.90 -13.52
CA ALA A 185 -0.37 10.89 -13.50
C ALA A 185 -1.77 10.27 -13.68
N CYS A 186 -1.90 9.14 -14.37
CA CYS A 186 -3.18 8.45 -14.58
C CYS A 186 -3.79 7.89 -13.28
N PHE A 187 -5.11 8.03 -13.12
CA PHE A 187 -5.85 7.45 -11.99
C PHE A 187 -6.24 6.00 -12.30
N GLY A 188 -5.38 5.07 -11.89
CA GLY A 188 -5.47 3.66 -12.25
C GLY A 188 -4.81 3.37 -13.60
N HIS A 189 -4.12 2.24 -13.69
CA HIS A 189 -3.55 1.72 -14.93
C HIS A 189 -3.55 0.20 -14.88
N LYS A 190 -3.57 -0.47 -16.05
CA LYS A 190 -3.39 -1.92 -16.13
C LYS A 190 -2.02 -2.25 -15.56
N GLN A 191 -1.98 -3.10 -14.54
CA GLN A 191 -0.72 -3.65 -14.05
C GLN A 191 -0.12 -4.54 -15.16
N PRO A 192 1.20 -4.57 -15.33
CA PRO A 192 1.86 -5.58 -16.14
C PRO A 192 1.40 -6.98 -15.68
N GLU A 193 1.12 -7.89 -16.63
CA GLU A 193 0.69 -9.26 -16.30
C GLU A 193 1.74 -10.02 -15.48
N GLU A 194 3.01 -9.66 -15.64
CA GLU A 194 4.11 -10.09 -14.79
C GLU A 194 4.09 -9.30 -13.48
N ASP A 195 3.28 -9.79 -12.54
CA ASP A 195 3.27 -9.35 -11.15
C ASP A 195 4.67 -9.61 -10.57
N LEU A 196 5.59 -8.63 -10.67
CA LEU A 196 6.88 -8.67 -10.00
C LEU A 196 6.60 -8.92 -8.53
N ARG A 197 6.84 -10.17 -8.09
CA ARG A 197 6.38 -10.71 -6.80
C ARG A 197 6.89 -9.94 -5.57
N GLU A 198 7.75 -8.95 -5.75
CA GLU A 198 8.38 -8.16 -4.69
C GLU A 198 7.91 -6.69 -4.62
N ARG A 199 7.19 -6.20 -5.64
CA ARG A 199 6.73 -4.81 -5.73
C ARG A 199 5.56 -4.57 -4.76
N ILE A 200 5.66 -3.50 -3.96
CA ILE A 200 4.61 -3.11 -3.01
C ILE A 200 3.48 -2.35 -3.74
N GLY A 201 3.84 -1.47 -4.67
CA GLY A 201 2.93 -0.69 -5.49
C GLY A 201 2.15 -1.55 -6.48
N ARG A 202 0.86 -1.76 -6.21
CA ARG A 202 -0.06 -2.54 -7.07
C ARG A 202 -1.32 -1.81 -7.51
N PHE A 203 -1.75 -0.81 -6.74
CA PHE A 203 -3.04 -0.15 -6.96
C PHE A 203 -2.97 1.03 -7.93
N GLY A 204 -1.77 1.51 -8.28
CA GLY A 204 -1.57 2.63 -9.21
C GLY A 204 -2.05 4.00 -8.69
N ILE A 205 -2.42 4.10 -7.40
CA ILE A 205 -2.98 5.33 -6.80
C ILE A 205 -2.16 5.90 -5.63
N GLY A 206 -1.17 5.15 -5.11
CA GLY A 206 -0.45 5.47 -3.86
C GLY A 206 0.16 6.86 -3.81
N PHE A 207 0.81 7.32 -4.89
CA PHE A 207 1.34 8.68 -4.96
C PHE A 207 0.24 9.74 -4.78
N LYS A 208 -0.91 9.59 -5.45
CA LYS A 208 -1.97 10.61 -5.43
C LYS A 208 -2.68 10.63 -4.09
N THR A 209 -3.02 9.46 -3.55
CA THR A 209 -3.66 9.36 -2.22
C THR A 209 -2.73 9.84 -1.11
N GLY A 210 -1.43 9.52 -1.21
CA GLY A 210 -0.41 9.98 -0.28
C GLY A 210 -0.19 11.48 -0.35
N ALA A 211 0.12 12.01 -1.53
CA ALA A 211 0.38 13.44 -1.72
C ALA A 211 -0.82 14.31 -1.34
N MET A 212 -2.02 13.96 -1.79
CA MET A 212 -3.25 14.72 -1.50
C MET A 212 -3.74 14.59 -0.05
N ARG A 213 -3.24 13.60 0.72
CA ARG A 213 -3.45 13.56 2.17
C ARG A 213 -2.51 14.52 2.91
N LEU A 214 -1.27 14.64 2.43
CA LEU A 214 -0.20 15.39 3.10
C LEU A 214 -0.31 16.90 2.87
N GLY A 215 -0.72 17.32 1.67
CA GLY A 215 -0.93 18.71 1.33
C GLY A 215 -1.81 18.89 0.10
N ARG A 216 -2.13 20.15 -0.20
CA ARG A 216 -3.02 20.50 -1.33
C ARG A 216 -2.32 20.46 -2.68
N ASP A 217 -1.00 20.61 -2.69
CA ASP A 217 -0.22 20.75 -3.92
C ASP A 217 1.10 19.97 -3.83
N ALA A 218 1.45 19.28 -4.91
CA ALA A 218 2.64 18.47 -5.02
C ALA A 218 3.33 18.63 -6.38
N LEU A 219 4.64 18.88 -6.36
CA LEU A 219 5.50 18.89 -7.54
C LEU A 219 6.41 17.66 -7.50
N VAL A 220 6.41 16.90 -8.59
CA VAL A 220 7.34 15.80 -8.82
C VAL A 220 8.38 16.27 -9.81
N LEU A 221 9.65 16.11 -9.44
CA LEU A 221 10.80 16.28 -10.32
C LEU A 221 11.52 14.92 -10.35
N THR A 222 11.74 14.37 -11.55
CA THR A 222 12.31 13.02 -11.71
C THR A 222 13.32 13.00 -12.83
N GLN A 223 14.36 12.17 -12.70
CA GLN A 223 15.46 12.08 -13.65
C GLN A 223 15.91 10.64 -13.86
N THR A 224 15.99 10.24 -15.12
CA THR A 224 16.67 9.03 -15.58
C THR A 224 18.05 9.39 -16.14
N ALA A 225 18.77 8.41 -16.68
CA ALA A 225 20.03 8.67 -17.40
C ALA A 225 19.83 9.61 -18.61
N ASP A 226 18.68 9.52 -19.27
CA ASP A 226 18.46 10.15 -20.58
C ASP A 226 17.37 11.22 -20.58
N SER A 227 16.57 11.32 -19.51
CA SER A 227 15.42 12.23 -19.45
C SER A 227 15.24 12.86 -18.07
N ARG A 228 14.52 13.99 -18.03
CA ARG A 228 14.04 14.62 -16.79
C ARG A 228 12.64 15.15 -17.01
N SER A 229 11.78 15.00 -16.03
CA SER A 229 10.40 15.47 -16.11
C SER A 229 9.96 16.17 -14.84
N LEU A 230 9.10 17.17 -15.01
CA LEU A 230 8.33 17.84 -13.97
C LEU A 230 6.86 17.43 -14.14
N ALA A 231 6.18 17.09 -13.06
CA ALA A 231 4.74 16.86 -13.04
C ALA A 231 4.13 17.56 -11.83
N PHE A 232 3.03 18.29 -12.05
CA PHE A 232 2.44 19.14 -11.02
C PHE A 232 1.00 18.74 -10.72
N LEU A 233 0.79 18.13 -9.55
CA LEU A 233 -0.51 17.70 -9.04
C LEU A 233 -1.00 18.72 -8.00
N SER A 234 -1.96 19.56 -8.37
CA SER A 234 -2.33 20.72 -7.56
C SER A 234 -3.83 20.91 -7.45
N GLN A 235 -4.33 20.99 -6.22
CA GLN A 235 -5.70 21.42 -5.97
C GLN A 235 -5.84 22.92 -6.28
N SER A 236 -4.86 23.74 -5.88
CA SER A 236 -4.93 25.20 -6.08
C SER A 236 -4.91 25.65 -7.53
N LEU A 237 -4.25 24.90 -8.42
CA LEU A 237 -4.31 25.13 -9.88
C LEU A 237 -5.67 24.78 -10.46
N ASN A 238 -6.31 23.75 -9.92
CA ASN A 238 -7.54 23.18 -10.45
C ASN A 238 -8.81 23.70 -9.77
N GLU A 239 -8.67 24.69 -8.87
CA GLU A 239 -9.82 25.41 -8.31
C GLU A 239 -10.64 26.04 -9.43
N ASN A 240 -11.95 25.79 -9.42
CA ASN A 240 -12.93 26.33 -10.37
C ASN A 240 -12.72 25.89 -11.84
N LYS A 241 -12.01 24.79 -12.09
CA LYS A 241 -11.95 24.16 -13.41
C LYS A 241 -13.00 23.08 -13.55
N ASP A 242 -13.48 22.85 -14.77
CA ASP A 242 -14.45 21.79 -15.06
C ASP A 242 -13.80 20.39 -15.13
N ASN A 243 -12.48 20.33 -15.31
CA ASN A 243 -11.73 19.08 -15.41
C ASN A 243 -10.35 19.21 -14.79
N LEU A 244 -9.83 18.08 -14.30
CA LEU A 244 -8.51 18.00 -13.70
C LEU A 244 -7.39 18.15 -14.75
N GLU A 245 -6.53 19.14 -14.55
CA GLU A 245 -5.32 19.38 -15.33
C GLU A 245 -4.07 19.05 -14.50
N ILE A 246 -3.12 18.33 -15.12
CA ILE A 246 -1.82 17.99 -14.53
C ILE A 246 -0.72 18.48 -15.49
N PRO A 247 -0.14 19.67 -15.25
CA PRO A 247 0.95 20.17 -16.09
C PRO A 247 2.18 19.27 -15.99
N ILE A 248 2.68 18.84 -17.15
CA ILE A 248 3.89 18.02 -17.27
C ILE A 248 4.87 18.69 -18.23
N VAL A 249 6.14 18.73 -17.86
CA VAL A 249 7.22 19.25 -18.71
C VAL A 249 8.34 18.23 -18.74
N SER A 250 8.65 17.70 -19.93
CA SER A 250 9.70 16.69 -20.12
C SER A 250 10.86 17.22 -20.94
N TYR A 251 12.05 16.78 -20.56
CA TYR A 251 13.32 17.14 -21.13
C TYR A 251 14.09 15.87 -21.51
N GLN A 252 14.80 15.94 -22.62
CA GLN A 252 15.71 14.91 -23.11
C GLN A 252 17.15 15.37 -22.95
N ARG A 253 18.05 14.43 -22.64
CA ARG A 253 19.48 14.70 -22.54
C ARG A 253 20.11 14.74 -23.93
N HIS A 254 20.75 15.85 -24.24
CA HIS A 254 21.58 16.03 -25.43
C HIS A 254 22.99 16.41 -24.99
N GLY A 255 23.90 15.43 -24.98
CA GLY A 255 25.24 15.60 -24.42
C GLY A 255 25.19 15.93 -22.92
N GLN A 256 25.69 17.12 -22.55
CA GLN A 256 25.70 17.59 -21.17
C GLN A 256 24.49 18.47 -20.79
N VAL A 257 23.59 18.73 -21.74
CA VAL A 257 22.46 19.67 -21.55
C VAL A 257 21.15 18.92 -21.56
N MET A 258 20.19 19.39 -20.76
CA MET A 258 18.80 18.93 -20.79
C MET A 258 17.96 19.94 -21.57
N GLU A 259 17.38 19.51 -22.69
CA GLU A 259 16.54 20.35 -23.56
C GLU A 259 15.10 19.84 -23.55
N VAL A 260 14.14 20.71 -23.86
CA VAL A 260 12.72 20.30 -23.90
C VAL A 260 12.54 19.23 -24.96
N ASP A 261 11.95 18.10 -24.58
CA ASP A 261 11.72 16.99 -25.48
C ASP A 261 10.54 17.30 -26.40
N THR A 262 10.86 17.71 -27.64
CA THR A 262 9.87 18.06 -28.66
C THR A 262 9.20 16.84 -29.30
N ASN A 263 9.73 15.63 -29.08
CA ASN A 263 9.14 14.39 -29.60
C ASN A 263 7.91 13.96 -28.77
N VAL A 264 7.91 14.27 -27.47
CA VAL A 264 6.81 13.90 -26.56
C VAL A 264 5.85 15.05 -26.26
N GLN A 265 6.29 16.31 -26.40
CA GLN A 265 5.43 17.47 -26.15
C GLN A 265 5.80 18.68 -27.04
N PRO A 266 4.82 19.45 -27.53
CA PRO A 266 5.10 20.70 -28.24
C PRO A 266 5.78 21.74 -27.34
N GLU A 267 6.71 22.52 -27.89
CA GLU A 267 7.43 23.56 -27.12
C GLU A 267 6.48 24.62 -26.53
N ALA A 268 5.41 24.96 -27.25
CA ALA A 268 4.38 25.88 -26.76
C ALA A 268 3.66 25.34 -25.52
N LEU A 269 3.34 24.03 -25.49
CA LEU A 269 2.74 23.36 -24.34
C LEU A 269 3.72 23.31 -23.17
N ALA A 270 5.00 23.01 -23.44
CA ALA A 270 6.06 23.04 -22.43
C ALA A 270 6.17 24.41 -21.75
N LYS A 271 6.18 25.48 -22.55
CA LYS A 271 6.22 26.87 -22.08
C LYS A 271 4.99 27.23 -21.26
N TYR A 272 3.80 26.83 -21.72
CA TYR A 272 2.54 27.01 -20.97
C TYR A 272 2.59 26.30 -19.61
N ASN A 273 2.87 24.98 -19.60
CA ASN A 273 2.94 24.18 -18.38
C ASN A 273 3.98 24.72 -17.39
N LEU A 274 5.16 25.12 -17.87
CA LEU A 274 6.19 25.70 -17.02
C LEU A 274 5.79 27.07 -16.45
N LYS A 275 5.05 27.88 -17.21
CA LYS A 275 4.49 29.15 -16.71
C LYS A 275 3.47 28.86 -15.61
N THR A 276 2.56 27.92 -15.84
CA THR A 276 1.54 27.49 -14.87
C THR A 276 2.18 27.00 -13.57
N ILE A 277 3.21 26.15 -13.64
CA ILE A 277 3.95 25.69 -12.45
C ILE A 277 4.52 26.88 -11.68
N LYS A 278 5.16 27.84 -12.35
CA LYS A 278 5.77 29.01 -11.68
C LYS A 278 4.75 29.94 -11.02
N GLU A 279 3.53 29.99 -11.55
CA GLU A 279 2.46 30.86 -11.06
C GLU A 279 1.74 30.24 -9.85
N PHE A 280 1.55 28.92 -9.85
CA PHE A 280 0.77 28.20 -8.83
C PHE A 280 1.61 27.43 -7.81
N SER A 281 2.93 27.53 -7.86
CA SER A 281 3.84 26.87 -6.92
C SER A 281 4.90 27.83 -6.36
N PRO A 282 5.57 27.49 -5.24
CA PRO A 282 6.72 28.25 -4.77
C PRO A 282 7.96 28.11 -5.69
N PHE A 283 7.89 27.26 -6.73
CA PHE A 283 9.01 26.93 -7.61
C PHE A 283 9.14 27.91 -8.77
N ASN A 284 10.10 28.84 -8.62
CA ASN A 284 10.57 29.67 -9.72
C ASN A 284 11.67 28.95 -10.54
N LYS A 285 12.14 29.58 -11.63
CA LYS A 285 13.19 29.01 -12.49
C LYS A 285 14.47 28.64 -11.72
N TYR A 286 14.88 29.47 -10.76
CA TYR A 286 16.09 29.25 -9.96
C TYR A 286 15.91 28.08 -9.01
N LEU A 287 14.78 28.01 -8.29
CA LEU A 287 14.52 26.90 -7.37
C LEU A 287 14.39 25.57 -8.10
N ILE A 288 13.72 25.54 -9.26
CA ILE A 288 13.68 24.33 -10.11
C ILE A 288 15.10 23.91 -10.51
N GLY A 289 15.95 24.87 -10.90
CA GLY A 289 17.36 24.61 -11.24
C GLY A 289 18.17 24.08 -10.06
N GLU A 290 18.01 24.68 -8.87
CA GLU A 290 18.65 24.27 -7.62
C GLU A 290 18.27 22.83 -7.26
N LYS A 291 16.96 22.51 -7.25
CA LYS A 291 16.49 21.15 -6.94
C LYS A 291 16.93 20.15 -8.02
N ALA A 292 16.91 20.54 -9.29
CA ALA A 292 17.43 19.71 -10.37
C ALA A 292 18.94 19.43 -10.27
N ALA A 293 19.72 20.32 -9.68
CA ALA A 293 21.15 20.11 -9.44
C ALA A 293 21.40 19.03 -8.38
N LEU A 294 20.45 18.74 -7.48
CA LEU A 294 20.59 17.70 -6.45
C LEU A 294 20.75 16.30 -7.04
N PHE A 295 20.24 16.04 -8.25
CA PHE A 295 20.48 14.76 -8.92
C PHE A 295 21.96 14.54 -9.26
N HIS A 296 22.73 15.62 -9.45
CA HIS A 296 24.06 15.55 -10.06
C HIS A 296 23.99 14.74 -11.39
N GLU A 297 24.85 13.74 -11.57
CA GLU A 297 24.82 12.81 -12.71
C GLU A 297 23.97 11.55 -12.46
N ARG A 298 23.28 11.47 -11.32
CA ARG A 298 22.53 10.28 -10.89
C ARG A 298 21.06 10.33 -11.33
N THR A 299 20.40 9.18 -11.19
CA THR A 299 18.95 9.04 -11.34
C THR A 299 18.26 9.27 -10.00
N GLY A 300 16.95 9.52 -10.03
CA GLY A 300 16.14 9.59 -8.81
C GLY A 300 14.83 10.33 -9.01
N THR A 301 14.07 10.45 -7.92
CA THR A 301 12.85 11.24 -7.86
C THR A 301 12.83 12.15 -6.63
N GLN A 302 12.34 13.36 -6.82
CA GLN A 302 12.17 14.39 -5.80
C GLN A 302 10.71 14.81 -5.78
N ILE A 303 10.05 14.64 -4.64
CA ILE A 303 8.65 14.99 -4.43
C ILE A 303 8.58 16.11 -3.41
N TYR A 304 7.93 17.20 -3.78
CA TYR A 304 7.75 18.39 -2.97
C TYR A 304 6.28 18.64 -2.73
N ILE A 305 5.85 18.67 -1.46
CA ILE A 305 4.46 18.84 -1.06
C ILE A 305 4.35 20.06 -0.15
N TRP A 306 3.44 20.97 -0.46
CA TRP A 306 3.17 22.17 0.35
C TRP A 306 1.67 22.40 0.51
N ASN A 307 1.32 23.50 1.18
CA ASN A 307 -0.04 23.73 1.68
C ASN A 307 -0.48 22.50 2.48
N LEU A 308 0.35 22.16 3.47
CA LEU A 308 0.23 20.94 4.27
C LEU A 308 -1.07 20.93 5.07
N ASP A 309 -1.55 19.73 5.39
CA ASP A 309 -2.76 19.51 6.19
C ASP A 309 -2.73 20.30 7.50
N GLU A 310 -3.78 21.10 7.73
CA GLU A 310 -3.88 22.03 8.85
C GLU A 310 -4.52 21.37 10.08
N TRP A 311 -4.05 21.75 11.26
CA TRP A 311 -4.61 21.41 12.55
C TRP A 311 -4.86 22.70 13.34
N GLY A 312 -6.06 23.26 13.18
CA GLY A 312 -6.39 24.60 13.69
C GLY A 312 -5.51 25.67 13.04
N SER A 313 -4.78 26.45 13.84
CA SER A 313 -3.81 27.44 13.34
C SER A 313 -2.42 26.87 13.04
N ASN A 314 -2.21 25.57 13.24
CA ASN A 314 -0.94 24.87 13.02
C ASN A 314 -1.10 23.81 11.91
N TYR A 315 -0.12 22.93 11.77
CA TYR A 315 -0.15 21.78 10.86
C TYR A 315 -0.35 20.46 11.59
N SER A 316 -0.96 19.47 10.92
CA SER A 316 -1.12 18.10 11.42
C SER A 316 0.22 17.41 11.69
N LEU A 317 1.27 17.81 10.98
CA LEU A 317 2.65 17.41 11.24
C LEU A 317 3.40 18.49 12.03
N GLU A 318 4.34 18.04 12.84
CA GLU A 318 5.29 18.85 13.60
C GLU A 318 6.69 18.31 13.31
N TRP A 319 7.69 19.18 13.22
CA TRP A 319 9.05 18.76 12.90
C TRP A 319 10.06 19.47 13.78
N CYS A 320 11.09 18.72 14.16
CA CYS A 320 12.22 19.22 14.94
C CYS A 320 13.48 19.08 14.10
N THR A 321 14.20 20.19 13.94
CA THR A 321 15.59 20.14 13.48
C THR A 321 16.46 20.08 14.73
N GLY A 322 17.51 19.27 14.75
CA GLY A 322 18.31 18.96 15.96
C GLY A 322 19.01 20.14 16.67
N LEU A 323 18.65 21.37 16.35
CA LEU A 323 19.07 22.63 16.97
C LEU A 323 17.82 23.37 17.48
N ASN A 324 17.52 23.22 18.76
CA ASN A 324 16.61 24.15 19.44
C ASN A 324 17.44 25.24 20.12
N ASP A 325 16.95 26.49 20.11
CA ASP A 325 17.52 27.69 20.79
C ASP A 325 17.80 27.50 22.31
N LYS A 326 17.43 26.36 22.90
CA LYS A 326 17.56 26.05 24.33
C LYS A 326 18.56 24.93 24.66
N SER A 327 19.56 24.69 23.81
CA SER A 327 20.71 23.80 24.10
C SER A 327 20.37 22.34 24.46
N THR A 328 19.15 21.87 24.23
CA THR A 328 18.78 20.46 24.36
C THR A 328 18.84 19.85 22.96
N VAL A 329 19.76 18.90 22.75
CA VAL A 329 19.85 18.10 21.51
C VAL A 329 18.57 17.27 21.42
N CYS A 330 17.58 17.77 20.69
CA CYS A 330 16.39 17.00 20.35
C CYS A 330 16.72 16.13 19.14
N GLU A 331 16.39 14.85 19.18
CA GLU A 331 16.59 13.97 18.04
C GLU A 331 15.72 14.45 16.88
N SER A 332 16.34 14.73 15.72
CA SER A 332 15.63 15.22 14.54
C SER A 332 14.55 14.22 14.09
N ASP A 333 13.30 14.66 14.05
CA ASP A 333 12.15 13.81 13.73
C ASP A 333 10.97 14.64 13.18
N ILE A 334 9.99 13.94 12.61
CA ILE A 334 8.69 14.46 12.20
C ILE A 334 7.62 13.70 12.98
N TYR A 335 6.76 14.42 13.68
CA TYR A 335 5.72 13.86 14.51
C TYR A 335 4.31 14.19 14.00
N ILE A 336 3.36 13.32 14.32
CA ILE A 336 1.94 13.67 14.27
C ILE A 336 1.64 14.57 15.48
N ARG A 337 1.14 15.78 15.23
CA ARG A 337 0.89 16.79 16.27
C ARG A 337 -0.03 16.27 17.38
N SER A 338 -1.05 15.49 17.04
CA SER A 338 -2.02 14.99 18.00
C SER A 338 -1.44 14.01 19.02
N ARG A 339 -0.28 13.38 18.72
CA ARG A 339 0.35 12.31 19.51
C ARG A 339 -0.63 11.19 19.93
N ARG A 340 -1.75 11.04 19.21
CA ARG A 340 -2.78 10.03 19.50
C ARG A 340 -2.26 8.66 19.08
N ILE A 341 -2.38 7.71 20.00
CA ILE A 341 -2.12 6.29 19.72
C ILE A 341 -3.29 5.70 18.93
N ARG A 342 -3.00 4.68 18.13
CA ARG A 342 -4.02 3.90 17.45
C ARG A 342 -4.72 2.99 18.46
N CYS A 343 -6.05 2.93 18.39
CA CYS A 343 -6.84 2.03 19.22
C CYS A 343 -6.62 0.59 18.78
N ARG A 344 -6.30 -0.29 19.74
CA ARG A 344 -6.18 -1.74 19.54
C ARG A 344 -6.91 -2.44 20.70
N PRO A 345 -7.74 -3.47 20.45
CA PRO A 345 -8.40 -4.21 21.53
C PRO A 345 -7.40 -4.73 22.57
N GLY A 346 -7.67 -4.51 23.86
CA GLY A 346 -6.78 -4.93 24.96
C GLY A 346 -5.52 -4.07 25.15
N GLN A 347 -5.31 -2.99 24.37
CA GLN A 347 -4.20 -2.07 24.60
C GLN A 347 -4.50 -1.10 25.73
N VAL A 348 -3.66 -1.10 26.76
CA VAL A 348 -3.68 -0.09 27.84
C VAL A 348 -2.57 0.94 27.73
N SER A 349 -1.45 0.58 27.08
CA SER A 349 -0.31 1.47 26.94
C SER A 349 -0.67 2.74 26.19
N GLN A 350 -0.18 3.87 26.71
CA GLN A 350 -0.24 5.18 26.07
C GLN A 350 1.06 5.54 25.35
N GLN A 351 2.07 4.66 25.39
CA GLN A 351 3.39 4.90 24.84
C GLN A 351 3.65 3.98 23.65
N VAL A 352 3.11 4.36 22.49
CA VAL A 352 3.34 3.68 21.21
C VAL A 352 3.96 4.68 20.23
N PRO A 353 5.29 4.96 20.31
CA PRO A 353 5.94 5.96 19.47
C PRO A 353 5.74 5.72 17.97
N LEU A 354 5.66 4.46 17.54
CA LEU A 354 5.35 4.09 16.15
C LEU A 354 4.08 4.79 15.61
N ASP A 355 3.09 5.07 16.47
CA ASP A 355 1.84 5.70 16.06
C ASP A 355 1.99 7.22 15.77
N TYR A 356 3.05 7.88 16.25
CA TYR A 356 3.18 9.35 16.15
C TYR A 356 4.58 9.91 15.89
N SER A 357 5.65 9.12 15.94
CA SER A 357 7.03 9.47 15.55
C SER A 357 7.36 8.79 14.21
N LEU A 358 7.69 9.59 13.19
CA LEU A 358 7.97 9.07 11.86
C LEU A 358 9.23 8.19 11.89
N ARG A 359 10.28 8.63 12.60
CA ARG A 359 11.49 7.84 12.84
C ARG A 359 11.14 6.45 13.40
N SER A 360 10.37 6.39 14.48
CA SER A 360 9.98 5.13 15.13
C SER A 360 9.20 4.19 14.20
N TYR A 361 8.36 4.75 13.33
CA TYR A 361 7.63 3.95 12.33
C TYR A 361 8.53 3.41 11.22
N LEU A 362 9.43 4.25 10.70
CA LEU A 362 10.36 3.89 9.62
C LEU A 362 11.43 2.89 10.05
N GLU A 363 11.72 2.77 11.35
CA GLU A 363 12.64 1.77 11.89
C GLU A 363 12.22 0.32 11.57
N VAL A 364 10.91 0.08 11.55
CA VAL A 364 10.32 -1.26 11.41
C VAL A 364 9.40 -1.38 10.19
N LEU A 365 9.37 -0.37 9.31
CA LEU A 365 8.50 -0.34 8.14
C LEU A 365 8.72 -1.55 7.21
N PHE A 366 9.97 -2.00 7.11
CA PHE A 366 10.38 -3.09 6.24
C PHE A 366 10.89 -4.28 7.02
N PHE A 367 10.45 -5.48 6.64
CA PHE A 367 10.80 -6.74 7.28
C PHE A 367 12.32 -7.00 7.24
N VAL A 368 12.95 -6.71 6.09
CA VAL A 368 14.41 -6.64 5.93
C VAL A 368 14.75 -5.28 5.31
N PRO A 369 15.14 -4.29 6.11
CA PRO A 369 15.48 -2.97 5.57
C PRO A 369 16.75 -3.02 4.73
N ARG A 370 16.70 -2.40 3.54
CA ARG A 370 17.81 -2.30 2.57
C ARG A 370 18.09 -0.87 2.13
N MET A 371 17.07 -0.03 1.99
CA MET A 371 17.23 1.40 1.70
C MET A 371 17.59 2.15 2.99
N LYS A 372 18.54 3.09 2.92
CA LYS A 372 18.83 4.01 4.03
C LYS A 372 17.79 5.13 4.04
N ILE A 373 17.19 5.41 5.18
CA ILE A 373 16.18 6.47 5.29
C ILE A 373 16.67 7.53 6.27
N TYR A 374 16.57 8.80 5.88
CA TYR A 374 16.95 9.95 6.69
C TYR A 374 15.70 10.79 6.97
N VAL A 375 15.50 11.17 8.23
CA VAL A 375 14.43 12.10 8.63
C VAL A 375 15.07 13.33 9.23
N GLN A 376 14.76 14.51 8.66
CA GLN A 376 15.33 15.79 9.08
C GLN A 376 16.87 15.76 9.15
N GLY A 377 17.49 15.14 8.14
CA GLY A 377 18.95 15.00 8.00
C GLY A 377 19.59 13.86 8.83
N SER A 378 18.85 13.24 9.75
CA SER A 378 19.38 12.22 10.65
C SER A 378 18.96 10.82 10.20
N LEU A 379 19.93 9.91 10.08
CA LEU A 379 19.71 8.50 9.69
C LEU A 379 18.72 7.82 10.65
N VAL A 380 17.75 7.10 10.09
CA VAL A 380 16.85 6.20 10.82
C VAL A 380 17.55 4.85 11.01
N LYS A 381 17.59 4.34 12.25
CA LYS A 381 18.20 3.05 12.59
C LYS A 381 17.26 1.87 12.23
N SER A 382 16.93 1.73 10.95
CA SER A 382 16.05 0.65 10.48
C SER A 382 16.66 -0.72 10.78
N ARG A 383 15.83 -1.64 11.26
CA ARG A 383 16.27 -2.97 11.74
C ARG A 383 15.28 -4.08 11.39
N PRO A 384 15.73 -5.31 11.11
CA PRO A 384 14.85 -6.47 11.04
C PRO A 384 14.29 -6.76 12.44
N LEU A 385 13.02 -6.42 12.68
CA LEU A 385 12.42 -6.51 14.02
C LEU A 385 12.57 -7.91 14.64
N ALA A 386 12.34 -8.97 13.86
CA ALA A 386 12.48 -10.36 14.31
C ALA A 386 13.86 -10.68 14.89
N LYS A 387 14.93 -10.05 14.38
CA LYS A 387 16.32 -10.26 14.81
C LYS A 387 16.70 -9.46 16.06
N SER A 388 15.87 -8.49 16.46
CA SER A 388 16.11 -7.63 17.62
C SER A 388 15.41 -8.09 18.89
N LEU A 389 14.85 -9.30 18.88
CA LEU A 389 14.14 -9.89 20.01
C LEU A 389 15.08 -10.79 20.83
N ASN A 390 14.73 -11.00 22.10
CA ASN A 390 15.39 -11.90 23.04
C ASN A 390 14.54 -13.15 23.28
N LYS A 391 15.15 -14.31 23.58
CA LYS A 391 14.48 -15.61 23.79
C LYS A 391 13.56 -15.95 22.62
N THR A 392 14.08 -15.84 21.41
CA THR A 392 13.32 -16.06 20.19
C THR A 392 12.93 -17.51 20.01
N ARG A 393 11.70 -17.72 19.52
CA ARG A 393 11.16 -19.02 19.12
C ARG A 393 10.51 -18.89 17.75
N VAL A 394 10.88 -19.78 16.85
CA VAL A 394 10.33 -19.83 15.48
C VAL A 394 9.27 -20.92 15.41
N GLU A 395 8.05 -20.54 15.09
CA GLU A 395 6.90 -21.43 14.93
C GLU A 395 6.54 -21.54 13.44
N SER A 396 6.44 -22.78 12.95
CA SER A 396 5.99 -23.04 11.57
C SER A 396 4.57 -23.58 11.59
N GLY A 397 3.76 -23.16 10.63
CA GLY A 397 2.37 -23.57 10.52
C GLY A 397 1.91 -23.65 9.07
N ILE A 398 0.71 -24.17 8.86
CA ILE A 398 0.06 -24.22 7.55
C ILE A 398 -1.29 -23.53 7.68
N ILE A 399 -1.50 -22.47 6.89
CA ILE A 399 -2.77 -21.72 6.82
C ILE A 399 -3.29 -21.85 5.40
N MET A 400 -4.48 -22.44 5.25
CA MET A 400 -5.10 -22.65 3.92
C MET A 400 -4.16 -23.31 2.90
N GLY A 401 -3.41 -24.32 3.33
CA GLY A 401 -2.44 -25.03 2.48
C GLY A 401 -1.11 -24.29 2.23
N LYS A 402 -0.90 -23.12 2.82
CA LYS A 402 0.31 -22.32 2.65
C LYS A 402 1.14 -22.31 3.92
N SER A 403 2.43 -22.56 3.78
CA SER A 403 3.38 -22.52 4.90
C SER A 403 3.55 -21.10 5.40
N VAL A 404 3.47 -20.93 6.72
CA VAL A 404 3.76 -19.67 7.41
C VAL A 404 4.83 -19.89 8.45
N GLN A 405 5.55 -18.83 8.77
CA GLN A 405 6.56 -18.84 9.80
C GLN A 405 6.47 -17.58 10.66
N LEU A 406 6.28 -17.80 11.95
CA LEU A 406 6.17 -16.77 12.98
C LEU A 406 7.44 -16.78 13.82
N THR A 407 8.03 -15.61 14.05
CA THR A 407 9.07 -15.44 15.07
C THR A 407 8.46 -14.73 16.28
N LEU A 408 8.48 -15.38 17.43
CA LEU A 408 8.08 -14.81 18.72
C LEU A 408 9.32 -14.52 19.55
N GLY A 409 9.29 -13.45 20.33
CA GLY A 409 10.38 -13.13 21.25
C GLY A 409 10.03 -11.98 22.19
N ARG A 410 10.92 -11.69 23.13
CA ARG A 410 10.78 -10.63 24.12
C ARG A 410 11.49 -9.36 23.68
N SER A 411 10.97 -8.22 24.11
CA SER A 411 11.61 -6.92 23.94
C SER A 411 11.53 -6.11 25.24
N GLN A 412 12.68 -5.69 25.79
CA GLN A 412 12.73 -4.90 27.03
C GLN A 412 12.02 -3.56 26.86
N ILE A 413 12.27 -2.86 25.76
CA ILE A 413 11.68 -1.54 25.52
C ILE A 413 10.14 -1.63 25.42
N GLU A 414 9.62 -2.70 24.81
CA GLU A 414 8.19 -2.93 24.73
C GLU A 414 7.61 -3.42 26.06
N TRP A 415 8.37 -4.18 26.84
CA TRP A 415 8.00 -4.54 28.21
C TRP A 415 7.84 -3.29 29.09
N ASP A 416 8.81 -2.37 29.07
CA ASP A 416 8.78 -1.15 29.88
C ASP A 416 7.61 -0.26 29.49
N ARG A 417 7.31 -0.19 28.19
CA ARG A 417 6.16 0.54 27.64
C ARG A 417 4.82 -0.18 27.80
N ALA A 418 4.79 -1.41 28.35
CA ALA A 418 3.60 -2.26 28.42
C ALA A 418 2.95 -2.52 27.05
N ASN A 419 3.77 -2.66 26.01
CA ASN A 419 3.38 -3.02 24.65
C ASN A 419 3.61 -4.51 24.39
N CYS A 420 2.91 -5.05 23.39
CA CYS A 420 3.10 -6.41 22.89
C CYS A 420 2.37 -6.60 21.55
N GLY A 421 2.34 -7.81 21.00
CA GLY A 421 1.49 -8.16 19.87
C GLY A 421 2.25 -8.43 18.58
N MET A 422 1.50 -8.64 17.51
CA MET A 422 1.99 -9.15 16.23
C MET A 422 2.28 -8.01 15.25
N PHE A 423 3.37 -8.15 14.51
CA PHE A 423 3.76 -7.31 13.38
C PHE A 423 3.60 -8.13 12.10
N LEU A 424 2.61 -7.75 11.29
CA LEU A 424 2.22 -8.46 10.08
C LEU A 424 2.75 -7.71 8.86
N TYR A 425 3.59 -8.38 8.07
CA TYR A 425 4.18 -7.80 6.85
C TYR A 425 3.56 -8.44 5.59
N TRP A 426 3.44 -7.65 4.53
CA TRP A 426 3.05 -8.09 3.20
C TRP A 426 4.07 -7.56 2.18
N HIS A 427 4.66 -8.43 1.37
CA HIS A 427 5.83 -8.16 0.52
C HIS A 427 6.98 -7.49 1.27
N GLY A 428 7.17 -7.89 2.53
CA GLY A 428 8.14 -7.29 3.43
C GLY A 428 7.83 -5.85 3.86
N ARG A 429 6.60 -5.35 3.67
CA ARG A 429 6.10 -4.04 4.12
C ARG A 429 5.09 -4.20 5.26
N LEU A 430 5.25 -3.45 6.35
CA LEU A 430 4.45 -3.57 7.58
C LEU A 430 2.98 -3.13 7.39
N ILE A 431 2.01 -4.03 7.48
CA ILE A 431 0.58 -3.68 7.32
C ILE A 431 -0.07 -3.38 8.67
N GLU A 432 0.15 -4.25 9.66
CA GLU A 432 -0.37 -4.08 11.02
C GLU A 432 0.75 -4.23 12.05
N ALA A 433 0.78 -3.33 13.02
CA ALA A 433 1.75 -3.31 14.12
C ALA A 433 1.03 -3.45 15.47
N TYR A 434 1.62 -4.21 16.38
CA TYR A 434 1.07 -4.51 17.71
C TYR A 434 -0.35 -5.11 17.67
N LYS A 435 -0.68 -5.87 16.62
CA LYS A 435 -1.97 -6.57 16.50
C LYS A 435 -2.12 -7.56 17.66
N ARG A 436 -3.14 -7.36 18.48
CA ARG A 436 -3.44 -8.20 19.65
C ARG A 436 -4.15 -9.46 19.19
N VAL A 437 -3.70 -10.61 19.69
CA VAL A 437 -4.20 -11.95 19.36
C VAL A 437 -4.24 -12.80 20.63
N GLY A 438 -5.06 -13.84 20.64
CA GLY A 438 -5.16 -14.76 21.79
C GLY A 438 -5.62 -14.05 23.06
N GLY A 439 -5.10 -14.48 24.21
CA GLY A 439 -5.48 -13.93 25.51
C GLY A 439 -5.08 -12.47 25.72
N ALA A 440 -4.11 -11.94 24.95
CA ALA A 440 -3.70 -10.52 24.97
C ALA A 440 -4.82 -9.56 24.54
N ILE A 441 -5.87 -10.05 23.86
CA ILE A 441 -7.07 -9.24 23.52
C ILE A 441 -7.88 -8.89 24.78
N HIS A 442 -7.92 -9.80 25.75
CA HIS A 442 -8.82 -9.74 26.90
C HIS A 442 -8.12 -9.29 28.19
N ASN A 443 -6.80 -9.45 28.27
CA ASN A 443 -6.01 -9.06 29.43
C ASN A 443 -4.79 -8.23 29.01
N ALA A 444 -4.72 -7.01 29.54
CA ALA A 444 -3.69 -6.03 29.26
C ALA A 444 -2.26 -6.47 29.66
N ASP A 445 -2.14 -7.29 30.71
CA ASP A 445 -0.85 -7.80 31.19
C ASP A 445 -0.42 -9.07 30.44
N MET A 446 -1.36 -9.76 29.80
CA MET A 446 -1.08 -10.98 29.07
C MET A 446 -0.30 -10.67 27.80
N GLY A 447 0.85 -11.33 27.63
CA GLY A 447 1.73 -11.12 26.51
C GLY A 447 2.61 -9.87 26.63
N ARG A 448 2.60 -9.12 27.73
CA ARG A 448 3.42 -7.90 27.89
C ARG A 448 4.88 -8.14 27.48
N GLY A 449 5.43 -7.26 26.65
CA GLY A 449 6.79 -7.37 26.10
C GLY A 449 7.01 -8.48 25.07
N VAL A 450 6.00 -9.32 24.77
CA VAL A 450 6.07 -10.33 23.71
C VAL A 450 5.72 -9.71 22.36
N ILE A 451 6.61 -9.89 21.40
CA ILE A 451 6.45 -9.42 20.03
C ILE A 451 6.49 -10.63 19.09
N GLY A 452 5.50 -10.71 18.20
CA GLY A 452 5.50 -11.65 17.10
C GLY A 452 5.75 -10.94 15.79
N VAL A 453 6.51 -11.55 14.89
CA VAL A 453 6.87 -10.98 13.58
C VAL A 453 6.65 -12.04 12.51
N ILE A 454 5.86 -11.72 11.48
CA ILE A 454 5.48 -12.65 10.42
C ILE A 454 5.28 -11.93 9.08
N ASP A 455 5.73 -12.56 7.99
CA ASP A 455 5.42 -12.17 6.62
C ASP A 455 4.25 -13.03 6.11
N VAL A 456 3.10 -12.41 5.88
CA VAL A 456 1.83 -13.07 5.56
C VAL A 456 1.52 -13.08 4.06
N THR A 457 2.49 -12.66 3.23
CA THR A 457 2.35 -12.49 1.77
C THR A 457 1.67 -13.67 1.09
N ASP A 458 2.14 -14.88 1.36
CA ASP A 458 1.61 -16.06 0.69
C ASP A 458 0.16 -16.31 1.13
N VAL A 459 -0.18 -16.11 2.40
CA VAL A 459 -1.56 -16.31 2.93
C VAL A 459 -2.55 -15.37 2.26
N VAL A 460 -2.19 -14.09 2.18
CA VAL A 460 -3.13 -13.02 1.78
C VAL A 460 -3.22 -12.76 0.27
N ASN A 461 -2.50 -13.55 -0.54
CA ASN A 461 -2.59 -13.52 -1.99
C ASN A 461 -3.33 -14.77 -2.48
N ASP A 462 -4.41 -14.65 -3.26
CA ASP A 462 -5.20 -15.80 -3.70
C ASP A 462 -4.59 -16.60 -4.87
N GLY A 463 -3.40 -16.19 -5.34
CA GLY A 463 -2.71 -16.79 -6.49
C GLY A 463 -3.33 -16.45 -7.85
N LYS A 464 -4.48 -15.76 -7.87
CA LYS A 464 -5.22 -15.32 -9.05
C LYS A 464 -5.23 -13.78 -9.18
N GLY A 465 -4.30 -13.11 -8.51
CA GLY A 465 -4.13 -11.65 -8.54
C GLY A 465 -5.00 -10.88 -7.55
N ARG A 466 -5.88 -11.53 -6.76
CA ARG A 466 -6.59 -10.85 -5.67
C ARG A 466 -5.77 -10.86 -4.39
N VAL A 467 -5.79 -9.72 -3.71
CA VAL A 467 -5.04 -9.46 -2.47
C VAL A 467 -6.01 -8.92 -1.43
N TRP A 468 -5.98 -9.47 -0.21
CA TRP A 468 -6.84 -9.05 0.90
C TRP A 468 -6.19 -7.98 1.78
N VAL A 469 -5.41 -7.07 1.19
CA VAL A 469 -4.83 -5.89 1.86
C VAL A 469 -5.70 -4.69 1.51
N LEU A 470 -5.98 -3.81 2.48
CA LEU A 470 -6.73 -2.58 2.23
C LEU A 470 -5.96 -1.63 1.32
N ASN A 471 -6.67 -0.79 0.55
CA ASN A 471 -6.04 0.13 -0.41
C ASN A 471 -5.07 1.14 0.22
N ASN A 472 -5.22 1.43 1.52
CA ASN A 472 -4.32 2.30 2.27
C ASN A 472 -3.13 1.57 2.92
N LYS A 473 -3.05 0.24 2.75
CA LYS A 473 -2.01 -0.64 3.30
C LYS A 473 -1.86 -0.57 4.83
N GLN A 474 -2.94 -0.24 5.56
CA GLN A 474 -2.95 -0.12 7.03
C GLN A 474 -3.75 -1.21 7.76
N GLY A 475 -4.17 -2.24 7.03
CA GLY A 475 -4.92 -3.38 7.55
C GLY A 475 -5.29 -4.38 6.45
N PHE A 476 -5.89 -5.48 6.86
CA PHE A 476 -6.39 -6.53 5.96
C PHE A 476 -7.92 -6.46 5.81
N GLN A 477 -8.42 -6.95 4.67
CA GLN A 477 -9.84 -7.20 4.47
C GLN A 477 -10.28 -8.40 5.32
N ASP A 478 -11.51 -8.35 5.83
CA ASP A 478 -12.08 -9.50 6.52
C ASP A 478 -12.27 -10.66 5.53
N CYS A 479 -11.55 -11.74 5.78
CA CYS A 479 -11.55 -12.92 4.93
C CYS A 479 -11.14 -14.17 5.74
N GLU A 480 -11.58 -15.34 5.27
CA GLU A 480 -11.32 -16.62 5.93
C GLU A 480 -9.82 -16.91 6.15
N PRO A 481 -8.90 -16.71 5.17
CA PRO A 481 -7.47 -16.93 5.40
C PRO A 481 -6.90 -16.06 6.53
N TYR A 482 -7.35 -14.80 6.62
CA TYR A 482 -6.89 -13.88 7.66
C TYR A 482 -7.46 -14.25 9.04
N ALA A 483 -8.75 -14.63 9.12
CA ALA A 483 -9.36 -15.08 10.37
C ALA A 483 -8.70 -16.36 10.92
N ILE A 484 -8.39 -17.32 10.05
CA ILE A 484 -7.68 -18.55 10.45
C ILE A 484 -6.26 -18.23 10.91
N LEU A 485 -5.56 -17.34 10.20
CA LEU A 485 -4.23 -16.86 10.59
C LEU A 485 -4.28 -16.19 11.97
N GLU A 486 -5.23 -15.28 12.21
CA GLU A 486 -5.36 -14.57 13.50
C GLU A 486 -5.58 -15.55 14.66
N LYS A 487 -6.40 -16.58 14.47
CA LYS A 487 -6.60 -17.64 15.46
C LYS A 487 -5.32 -18.43 15.74
N TRP A 488 -4.59 -18.81 14.69
CA TRP A 488 -3.32 -19.53 14.82
C TRP A 488 -2.25 -18.69 15.51
N LEU A 489 -2.14 -17.40 15.17
CA LEU A 489 -1.24 -16.46 15.85
C LEU A 489 -1.58 -16.35 17.34
N GLY A 490 -2.86 -16.30 17.69
CA GLY A 490 -3.32 -16.29 19.09
C GLY A 490 -2.86 -17.52 19.86
N GLN A 491 -3.10 -18.71 19.30
CA GLN A 491 -2.67 -19.98 19.91
C GLN A 491 -1.16 -20.02 20.15
N LYS A 492 -0.35 -19.62 19.16
CA LYS A 492 1.11 -19.60 19.28
C LYS A 492 1.64 -18.55 20.24
N ALA A 493 1.00 -17.38 20.30
CA ALA A 493 1.35 -16.35 21.26
C ALA A 493 1.05 -16.79 22.70
N ASP A 494 -0.10 -17.42 22.93
CA ASP A 494 -0.50 -17.93 24.25
C ASP A 494 0.42 -19.09 24.69
N GLU A 495 0.72 -20.06 23.81
CA GLU A 495 1.70 -21.13 24.06
C GLU A 495 3.08 -20.54 24.44
N TYR A 496 3.57 -19.57 23.67
CA TYR A 496 4.84 -18.92 23.98
C TYR A 496 4.79 -18.20 25.32
N TRP A 497 3.71 -17.50 25.64
CA TRP A 497 3.55 -16.80 26.91
C TRP A 497 3.58 -17.75 28.10
N ASP A 498 2.81 -18.82 28.07
CA ASP A 498 2.72 -19.80 29.15
C ASP A 498 4.07 -20.46 29.43
N ASP A 499 4.82 -20.83 28.38
CA ASP A 499 6.17 -21.40 28.49
C ASP A 499 7.20 -20.43 29.10
N ASN A 500 6.91 -19.13 29.07
CA ASN A 500 7.86 -18.06 29.36
C ASN A 500 7.49 -17.21 30.58
N TYR A 501 6.26 -17.33 31.09
CA TYR A 501 5.67 -16.41 32.07
C TYR A 501 6.40 -16.44 33.41
N ASP A 502 6.67 -17.60 33.97
CA ASP A 502 7.32 -17.72 35.29
C ASP A 502 8.78 -17.23 35.29
N ALA A 503 9.45 -17.28 34.13
CA ALA A 503 10.77 -16.70 33.94
C ALA A 503 10.76 -15.15 33.84
N LEU A 504 9.60 -14.49 33.95
CA LEU A 504 9.46 -13.02 33.96
C LEU A 504 9.58 -12.43 35.36
N GLN A 505 9.35 -13.21 36.43
CA GLN A 505 9.28 -12.71 37.81
C GLN A 505 10.64 -12.70 38.56
N LEU A 506 11.75 -13.12 37.94
CA LEU A 506 12.99 -13.49 38.67
C LEU A 506 14.29 -12.77 38.28
N SER A 507 14.24 -11.54 37.76
CA SER A 507 15.46 -10.71 37.73
C SER A 507 15.23 -9.30 38.28
N LYS A 508 15.29 -9.16 39.61
CA LYS A 508 15.50 -7.88 40.31
C LYS A 508 16.88 -7.24 40.01
N ASN A 509 17.69 -7.83 39.14
CA ASN A 509 19.08 -7.44 38.88
C ASN A 509 19.28 -6.55 37.65
N GLY A 510 18.23 -5.94 37.09
CA GLY A 510 18.40 -4.94 36.01
C GLY A 510 19.09 -5.49 34.75
N ILE A 511 18.90 -6.77 34.43
CA ILE A 511 19.43 -7.36 33.19
C ILE A 511 18.62 -6.81 32.02
N LEU A 512 19.21 -5.91 31.24
CA LEU A 512 18.67 -5.49 29.95
C LEU A 512 18.50 -6.74 29.06
N TYR A 513 17.27 -7.06 28.61
CA TYR A 513 17.08 -8.08 27.58
C TYR A 513 17.73 -7.61 26.27
N LYS A 514 19.00 -7.96 26.07
CA LYS A 514 19.69 -7.77 24.78
C LYS A 514 19.14 -8.75 23.74
N PRO A 515 19.12 -8.39 22.45
CA PRO A 515 18.80 -9.33 21.38
C PRO A 515 19.60 -10.63 21.50
N ASP A 516 19.04 -11.75 21.03
CA ASP A 516 19.74 -13.04 21.05
C ASP A 516 21.04 -13.01 20.23
N GLN A 517 21.07 -12.15 19.20
CA GLN A 517 22.22 -11.90 18.34
C GLN A 517 22.22 -10.43 17.91
N GLU A 518 23.37 -9.79 17.95
CA GLU A 518 23.56 -8.44 17.39
C GLU A 518 23.82 -8.50 15.88
N TRP A 519 23.29 -7.52 15.15
CA TRP A 519 23.41 -7.45 13.68
C TRP A 519 23.74 -6.03 13.21
N VAL A 520 24.52 -5.94 12.13
CA VAL A 520 24.84 -4.68 11.46
C VAL A 520 24.60 -4.80 9.96
N GLN A 521 24.19 -3.73 9.30
CA GLN A 521 24.07 -3.67 7.84
C GLN A 521 25.33 -3.06 7.23
N CYS A 522 25.85 -3.67 6.15
CA CYS A 522 26.94 -3.07 5.40
C CYS A 522 26.48 -1.89 4.52
N ASP A 523 27.20 -0.78 4.57
CA ASP A 523 26.91 0.42 3.79
C ASP A 523 27.22 0.29 2.30
N LYS A 524 28.10 -0.66 1.91
CA LYS A 524 28.42 -0.96 0.50
C LYS A 524 27.46 -1.96 -0.13
N CYS A 525 27.34 -3.16 0.44
CA CYS A 525 26.57 -4.26 -0.19
C CYS A 525 25.17 -4.45 0.38
N ARG A 526 24.78 -3.68 1.40
CA ARG A 526 23.46 -3.69 2.05
C ARG A 526 23.06 -5.02 2.71
N LYS A 527 23.97 -6.00 2.79
CA LYS A 527 23.80 -7.28 3.49
C LYS A 527 23.89 -7.11 5.01
N TRP A 528 23.07 -7.84 5.77
CA TRP A 528 23.15 -7.90 7.23
C TRP A 528 24.18 -8.91 7.70
N ARG A 529 25.02 -8.53 8.65
CA ARG A 529 26.09 -9.35 9.23
C ARG A 529 25.84 -9.55 10.72
N MET A 530 26.06 -10.77 11.19
CA MET A 530 26.06 -11.08 12.62
C MET A 530 27.30 -10.49 13.26
N LEU A 531 27.14 -9.88 14.42
CA LEU A 531 28.23 -9.42 15.28
C LEU A 531 28.48 -10.45 16.37
N ASP A 532 29.75 -10.72 16.68
CA ASP A 532 30.11 -11.56 17.82
C ASP A 532 29.71 -10.89 19.15
N PHE A 533 29.59 -11.69 20.22
CA PHE A 533 29.04 -11.25 21.52
C PHE A 533 29.81 -10.10 22.19
N GLU A 534 31.04 -9.85 21.75
CA GLU A 534 31.91 -8.78 22.25
C GLU A 534 31.60 -7.41 21.61
N PHE A 535 30.84 -7.37 20.51
CA PHE A 535 30.57 -6.16 19.75
C PHE A 535 29.12 -5.70 19.90
N ASP A 536 28.95 -4.41 20.18
CA ASP A 536 27.65 -3.74 20.23
C ASP A 536 27.44 -2.93 18.94
N SER A 537 26.30 -3.11 18.29
CA SER A 537 25.95 -2.38 17.07
C SER A 537 25.91 -0.86 17.26
N ASN A 538 25.68 -0.37 18.49
CA ASN A 538 25.69 1.06 18.81
C ASN A 538 27.09 1.67 18.91
N ASN A 539 28.13 0.85 19.10
CA ASN A 539 29.51 1.31 19.22
C ASN A 539 30.26 1.28 17.89
N LEU A 540 29.61 0.83 16.82
CA LEU A 540 30.18 0.81 15.48
C LEU A 540 30.14 2.22 14.86
N PRO A 541 31.06 2.51 13.92
CA PRO A 541 31.06 3.78 13.20
C PRO A 541 29.73 3.99 12.44
N PRO A 542 29.31 5.25 12.23
CA PRO A 542 28.07 5.57 11.51
C PRO A 542 27.98 4.97 10.11
N GLU A 543 29.14 4.78 9.45
CA GLU A 543 29.28 3.99 8.24
C GLU A 543 30.17 2.77 8.54
N TRP A 544 29.62 1.59 8.28
CA TRP A 544 30.26 0.30 8.52
C TRP A 544 30.27 -0.56 7.26
N PHE A 545 31.42 -1.16 6.98
CA PHE A 545 31.65 -1.98 5.79
C PHE A 545 32.07 -3.40 6.16
N CYS A 546 31.75 -4.39 5.31
CA CYS A 546 32.08 -5.81 5.56
C CYS A 546 33.58 -6.05 5.86
N HIS A 547 34.47 -5.22 5.31
CA HIS A 547 35.91 -5.34 5.52
C HIS A 547 36.39 -4.77 6.88
N MET A 548 35.51 -4.14 7.65
CA MET A 548 35.81 -3.59 8.96
C MET A 548 35.54 -4.63 10.06
N LYS A 549 36.18 -4.44 11.22
CA LYS A 549 35.85 -5.20 12.43
C LYS A 549 34.38 -5.02 12.81
N PRO A 550 33.69 -6.09 13.25
CA PRO A 550 34.23 -7.43 13.53
C PRO A 550 34.13 -8.44 12.37
N PHE A 551 33.57 -8.09 11.21
CA PHE A 551 33.34 -9.07 10.15
C PHE A 551 34.59 -9.36 9.30
N GLU A 552 35.38 -8.33 8.98
CA GLU A 552 36.68 -8.41 8.25
C GLU A 552 36.66 -9.33 7.00
N ARG A 553 35.60 -9.29 6.20
CA ARG A 553 35.41 -10.15 5.02
C ARG A 553 34.91 -9.38 3.80
N SER A 554 34.99 -10.01 2.62
CA SER A 554 34.48 -9.41 1.37
C SER A 554 32.95 -9.27 1.38
N CYS A 555 32.46 -8.29 0.61
CA CYS A 555 31.04 -8.12 0.32
C CYS A 555 30.43 -9.28 -0.47
N ASP A 556 31.25 -10.08 -1.14
CA ASP A 556 30.79 -11.21 -1.98
C ASP A 556 30.27 -12.37 -1.13
N VAL A 557 30.72 -12.47 0.13
CA VAL A 557 30.25 -13.48 1.07
C VAL A 557 28.72 -13.39 1.19
N LEU A 558 28.06 -14.54 1.08
CA LEU A 558 26.61 -14.66 1.20
C LEU A 558 26.14 -14.13 2.57
N GLU A 559 24.93 -13.56 2.58
CA GLU A 559 24.34 -13.03 3.80
C GLU A 559 23.97 -14.16 4.77
N GLN A 560 24.38 -14.03 6.05
CA GLN A 560 24.06 -15.02 7.06
C GLN A 560 22.55 -15.05 7.33
N LYS A 561 21.99 -16.25 7.41
CA LYS A 561 20.59 -16.48 7.77
C LYS A 561 20.52 -16.79 9.26
N SER A 562 19.57 -16.20 9.98
CA SER A 562 19.26 -16.62 11.35
C SER A 562 18.69 -18.05 11.31
N SER A 563 19.09 -18.89 12.25
CA SER A 563 18.61 -20.27 12.34
C SER A 563 17.08 -20.30 12.32
N GLY A 564 16.51 -20.97 11.33
CA GLY A 564 15.07 -21.16 11.21
C GLY A 564 14.31 -20.07 10.43
N LEU A 565 14.88 -18.92 10.07
CA LEU A 565 14.12 -17.86 9.36
C LEU A 565 14.18 -18.04 7.83
N ILE A 566 13.20 -18.74 7.26
CA ILE A 566 13.02 -18.92 5.81
C ILE A 566 11.85 -18.06 5.38
N THR A 567 12.09 -16.80 5.04
CA THR A 567 11.05 -15.95 4.44
C THR A 567 11.12 -15.95 2.92
N VAL A 568 9.96 -15.74 2.30
CA VAL A 568 9.80 -15.58 0.85
C VAL A 568 10.62 -14.40 0.34
N SER A 569 10.68 -13.31 1.12
CA SER A 569 11.54 -12.14 0.90
C SER A 569 13.04 -12.46 0.91
N ALA A 570 13.49 -13.46 1.68
CA ALA A 570 14.87 -13.93 1.69
C ALA A 570 15.21 -14.94 0.57
N LYS A 571 14.19 -15.55 -0.06
CA LYS A 571 14.35 -16.50 -1.18
C LYS A 571 14.41 -15.81 -2.55
N ARG A 572 13.96 -14.56 -2.68
CA ARG A 572 13.69 -13.92 -3.98
C ARG A 572 14.58 -12.71 -4.31
N SER A 573 15.44 -12.28 -3.37
CA SER A 573 16.43 -11.21 -3.57
C SER A 573 17.61 -11.55 -4.51
N GLY A 574 17.46 -12.51 -5.43
CA GLY A 574 18.40 -12.76 -6.54
C GLY A 574 19.74 -13.44 -6.22
N TYR A 575 19.91 -14.10 -5.08
CA TYR A 575 21.14 -14.85 -4.77
C TYR A 575 20.90 -16.36 -4.86
N GLU A 576 21.58 -17.01 -5.80
CA GLU A 576 21.35 -18.40 -6.22
C GLU A 576 21.39 -19.43 -5.07
N PHE A 577 20.45 -20.38 -5.17
CA PHE A 577 20.24 -21.48 -4.26
C PHE A 577 21.10 -22.67 -4.71
N GLY A 578 22.27 -22.86 -4.09
CA GLY A 578 23.03 -24.10 -4.22
C GLY A 578 22.50 -25.16 -3.26
N VAL A 579 21.46 -25.90 -3.63
CA VAL A 579 21.13 -27.18 -2.96
C VAL A 579 21.51 -28.29 -3.91
N SER A 580 22.67 -28.93 -3.66
CA SER A 580 22.92 -30.27 -4.18
C SER A 580 21.98 -31.23 -3.47
N ILE A 581 20.90 -31.59 -4.15
CA ILE A 581 20.12 -32.78 -3.80
C ILE A 581 21.00 -33.96 -4.24
N LYS A 582 21.68 -34.61 -3.29
CA LYS A 582 22.17 -35.97 -3.54
C LYS A 582 20.97 -36.90 -3.53
N SER A 583 20.47 -37.19 -4.73
CA SER A 583 19.63 -38.34 -4.99
C SER A 583 20.49 -39.60 -4.81
N GLU A 584 20.24 -40.38 -3.77
CA GLU A 584 20.73 -41.75 -3.70
C GLU A 584 19.83 -42.64 -4.56
N GLY A 585 20.43 -43.27 -5.57
CA GLY A 585 19.84 -44.29 -6.41
C GLY A 585 20.94 -45.14 -7.04
N ASP A 586 21.03 -46.37 -6.53
CA ASP A 586 21.60 -47.61 -7.09
C ASP A 586 23.04 -47.66 -7.64
N MET A 587 23.87 -48.50 -7.01
CA MET A 587 24.45 -49.68 -7.68
C MET A 587 25.11 -50.69 -6.72
N LYS A 588 25.12 -51.93 -7.20
CA LYS A 588 25.33 -53.24 -6.57
C LYS A 588 26.77 -53.62 -6.14
N ASP A 589 26.77 -54.71 -5.36
CA ASP A 589 27.77 -55.79 -5.21
C ASP A 589 29.01 -55.58 -4.31
N SER A 590 29.01 -56.22 -3.14
CA SER A 590 29.75 -57.49 -2.88
C SER A 590 29.99 -57.71 -1.39
N ALA A 591 29.66 -58.91 -0.90
CA ALA A 591 30.06 -59.43 0.41
C ALA A 591 31.56 -59.82 0.39
N PRO A 592 32.26 -59.89 1.54
CA PRO A 592 32.19 -61.13 2.32
C PRO A 592 32.34 -61.02 3.85
N SER A 593 31.89 -62.12 4.47
CA SER A 593 32.43 -62.83 5.64
C SER A 593 32.39 -62.26 7.07
N THR A 594 31.81 -63.11 7.89
CA THR A 594 31.70 -63.23 9.35
C THR A 594 33.02 -63.35 10.12
N ASP A 595 33.02 -62.80 11.35
CA ASP A 595 33.60 -63.27 12.63
C ASP A 595 33.71 -62.03 13.54
N GLY A 596 33.40 -61.94 14.83
CA GLY A 596 32.93 -62.83 15.90
C GLY A 596 33.20 -62.10 17.23
N VAL A 597 32.28 -62.20 18.21
CA VAL A 597 32.46 -61.96 19.68
C VAL A 597 32.80 -60.49 20.10
N SER A 598 32.28 -59.83 21.14
CA SER A 598 31.83 -60.22 22.48
C SER A 598 30.90 -59.17 23.14
N PHE A 599 30.03 -59.68 24.01
CA PHE A 599 29.27 -59.01 25.08
C PHE A 599 29.99 -57.86 25.80
N PHE A 600 29.25 -56.79 26.16
CA PHE A 600 29.11 -56.35 27.55
C PHE A 600 27.78 -55.61 27.77
N HIS A 601 27.11 -56.03 28.83
CA HIS A 601 25.81 -55.65 29.35
C HIS A 601 26.05 -54.61 30.46
N LEU A 602 25.32 -53.49 30.48
CA LEU A 602 25.11 -52.74 31.72
C LEU A 602 23.74 -52.06 31.72
N GLU A 603 22.91 -52.56 32.61
CA GLU A 603 21.55 -52.15 32.94
C GLU A 603 21.57 -51.28 34.22
N GLY A 604 20.56 -50.42 34.38
CA GLY A 604 20.21 -49.76 35.64
C GLY A 604 20.52 -48.25 35.67
N MET A 605 19.64 -47.35 36.09
CA MET A 605 18.49 -47.46 36.99
C MET A 605 17.43 -46.39 36.71
N ARG A 606 16.17 -46.80 36.81
CA ARG A 606 15.00 -45.95 37.06
C ARG A 606 15.02 -45.43 38.51
N LYS A 607 14.64 -44.17 38.72
CA LYS A 607 13.82 -43.76 39.87
C LYS A 607 12.82 -42.70 39.43
N GLY A 608 11.54 -43.03 39.57
CA GLY A 608 10.44 -42.07 39.49
C GLY A 608 10.15 -41.45 40.86
N SER A 609 9.49 -40.30 40.85
CA SER A 609 8.68 -39.85 41.98
C SER A 609 7.51 -39.03 41.45
N GLN A 610 6.31 -39.59 41.65
CA GLN A 610 5.04 -38.90 41.57
C GLN A 610 4.97 -37.80 42.64
N GLY A 611 4.31 -36.69 42.32
CA GLY A 611 4.04 -35.60 43.25
C GLY A 611 2.87 -34.75 42.78
N THR A 612 1.65 -35.26 42.96
CA THR A 612 0.40 -34.51 42.86
C THR A 612 0.31 -33.44 43.97
N ARG A 613 0.03 -32.17 43.63
CA ARG A 613 -0.58 -31.21 44.55
C ARG A 613 -1.57 -30.29 43.85
N LYS A 614 -2.85 -30.50 44.16
CA LYS A 614 -3.96 -29.54 44.05
C LYS A 614 -3.82 -28.48 45.14
N MET A 615 -4.05 -27.20 44.82
CA MET A 615 -4.69 -26.18 45.68
C MET A 615 -4.95 -24.95 44.80
N ALA A 616 -6.19 -24.67 44.40
CA ALA A 616 -7.26 -24.00 45.15
C ALA A 616 -7.12 -22.47 45.15
N ARG A 617 -8.05 -21.86 44.39
CA ARG A 617 -8.48 -20.46 44.38
C ARG A 617 -8.49 -19.82 45.78
N ARG A 618 -8.04 -18.57 45.86
CA ARG A 618 -8.68 -17.58 46.75
C ARG A 618 -8.64 -16.20 46.13
N ILE A 619 -9.84 -15.64 46.06
CA ILE A 619 -10.23 -14.28 45.73
C ILE A 619 -9.80 -13.36 46.87
N ALA A 620 -9.16 -12.25 46.56
CA ALA A 620 -9.28 -10.96 47.23
C ALA A 620 -8.72 -9.89 46.29
#